data_AF-A0A0S4L322-F1
#
_entry.id   AF-A0A0S4L322-F1
#
_cell.length_a   1.000
_cell.length_b   1.000
_cell.length_c   1.000
_cell.angle_alpha   90.00
_cell.angle_beta   90.00
_cell.angle_gamma   90.00
#
_symmetry.space_group_name_H-M   'P 1'
#
loop_
_entity.id
_entity.type
_entity.pdbx_description
1 polymer ?
#
loop_
_entity_poly.entity_id
_entity_poly.type
_entity_poly.pdbx_seq_one_letter_code
_entity_poly.pdbx_strand_id
1 'polypeptide(L)'
;GVKQLVVGVNKMDSTEPPYSESRFEEIKKEVSSYIKKIGYNPAAVAFVPISGWHGDNMLEASSKMPWFKGWNVERKEGKAEGKTLIDALDAILPPSRPTDKPLRLPL
;
A
#
# COMPACT_ATOMS: atom_id res chain seq x y z
N GLY A 1 -5.81 -15.40 -5.04
CA GLY A 1 -7.23 -15.06 -5.21
C GLY A 1 -7.42 -13.56 -5.13
N VAL A 2 -6.97 -12.95 -4.02
CA VAL A 2 -6.84 -11.50 -3.88
C VAL A 2 -5.67 -11.01 -4.74
N LYS A 3 -5.92 -10.03 -5.62
CA LYS A 3 -4.94 -9.48 -6.57
C LYS A 3 -4.45 -8.07 -6.20
N GLN A 4 -5.10 -7.44 -5.21
CA GLN A 4 -4.81 -6.09 -4.77
C GLN A 4 -4.22 -6.14 -3.36
N LEU A 5 -3.14 -5.41 -3.14
CA LEU A 5 -2.37 -5.40 -1.89
C LEU A 5 -2.01 -3.95 -1.55
N VAL A 6 -2.13 -3.60 -0.27
CA VAL A 6 -1.63 -2.37 0.33
C VAL A 6 -0.68 -2.77 1.45
N VAL A 7 0.46 -2.10 1.56
CA VAL A 7 1.48 -2.36 2.58
C VAL A 7 1.57 -1.15 3.50
N GLY A 8 1.06 -1.30 4.72
CA GLY A 8 1.28 -0.35 5.80
C GLY A 8 2.58 -0.67 6.55
N VAL A 9 3.60 0.18 6.44
CA VAL A 9 4.83 0.06 7.22
C VAL A 9 4.57 0.67 8.59
N ASN A 10 4.19 -0.17 9.55
CA ASN A 10 3.77 0.27 10.88
C ASN A 10 4.93 0.50 11.85
N LYS A 11 4.64 1.17 12.98
CA LYS A 11 5.58 1.52 14.06
C LYS A 11 6.71 2.45 13.62
N MET A 12 6.41 3.38 12.71
CA MET A 12 7.39 4.38 12.27
C MET A 12 7.91 5.27 13.40
N ASP A 13 7.13 5.45 14.47
CA ASP A 13 7.54 6.11 15.71
C ASP A 13 8.71 5.41 16.43
N SER A 14 8.84 4.10 16.24
CA SER A 14 9.82 3.25 16.94
C SER A 14 11.10 3.01 16.11
N THR A 15 11.27 3.67 14.97
CA THR A 15 12.52 3.60 14.21
C THR A 15 13.63 4.40 14.89
N GLU A 16 14.88 4.15 14.53
CA GLU A 16 16.03 4.92 15.00
C GLU A 16 16.70 5.64 13.81
N PRO A 17 16.63 6.98 13.71
CA PRO A 17 15.82 7.89 14.51
C PRO A 17 14.30 7.71 14.27
N PRO A 18 13.42 8.21 15.16
CA PRO A 18 11.97 8.13 14.96
C PRO A 18 11.54 8.71 13.62
N TYR A 19 10.61 8.03 12.94
CA TYR A 19 10.10 8.39 11.61
C TYR A 19 11.17 8.46 10.52
N SER A 20 12.13 7.54 10.54
CA SER A 20 13.27 7.50 9.61
C SER A 20 12.85 7.14 8.18
N GLU A 21 13.16 8.03 7.23
CA GLU A 21 12.97 7.81 5.79
C GLU A 21 13.84 6.66 5.27
N SER A 22 15.09 6.57 5.70
CA SER A 22 16.02 5.54 5.24
C SER A 22 15.52 4.14 5.62
N ARG A 23 14.97 4.00 6.83
CA ARG A 23 14.40 2.73 7.30
C ARG A 23 13.16 2.35 6.50
N PHE A 24 12.31 3.32 6.17
CA PHE A 24 11.16 3.08 5.32
C PHE A 24 11.56 2.62 3.91
N GLU A 25 12.51 3.31 3.26
CA GLU A 25 12.95 2.95 1.91
C GLU A 25 13.66 1.57 1.87
N GLU A 26 14.40 1.21 2.92
CA GLU A 26 14.96 -0.13 3.08
C GLU A 26 13.85 -1.21 3.10
N ILE A 27 12.86 -1.05 4.00
CA ILE A 27 11.72 -1.98 4.13
C ILE A 27 10.94 -2.07 2.80
N LYS A 28 10.65 -0.92 2.18
CA LYS A 28 9.95 -0.85 0.89
C LYS A 28 10.70 -1.63 -0.18
N LYS A 29 12.02 -1.52 -0.27
CA LYS A 29 12.85 -2.24 -1.25
C LYS A 29 12.85 -3.75 -1.03
N GLU A 30 13.00 -4.19 0.22
CA GLU A 30 12.99 -5.62 0.57
C GLU A 30 11.61 -6.24 0.32
N VAL A 31 10.56 -5.61 0.83
CA VAL A 31 9.18 -6.08 0.66
C VAL A 31 8.77 -6.06 -0.81
N SER A 32 9.14 -5.02 -1.58
CA SER A 32 8.91 -4.98 -3.03
C SER A 32 9.55 -6.16 -3.76
N SER A 33 10.77 -6.53 -3.36
CA SER A 33 11.46 -7.69 -3.94
C SER A 33 10.77 -9.01 -3.58
N TYR A 34 10.27 -9.11 -2.34
CA TYR A 34 9.57 -10.29 -1.86
C TYR A 34 8.19 -10.49 -2.53
N ILE A 35 7.36 -9.45 -2.60
CA ILE A 35 6.04 -9.53 -3.22
C ILE A 35 6.13 -9.77 -4.74
N LYS A 36 7.21 -9.31 -5.38
CA LYS A 36 7.49 -9.62 -6.79
C LYS A 36 7.71 -11.12 -7.01
N LYS A 37 8.42 -11.79 -6.10
CA LYS A 37 8.62 -13.26 -6.17
C LYS A 37 7.31 -14.03 -5.97
N ILE A 38 6.41 -13.51 -5.16
CA ILE A 38 5.07 -14.09 -4.94
C ILE A 38 4.17 -13.92 -6.18
N GLY A 39 4.46 -12.94 -7.05
CA GLY A 39 3.72 -12.67 -8.28
C GLY A 39 2.86 -11.40 -8.25
N TYR A 40 3.01 -10.55 -7.23
CA TYR A 40 2.43 -9.21 -7.25
C TYR A 40 3.32 -8.25 -8.06
N ASN A 41 2.70 -7.25 -8.70
CA ASN A 41 3.45 -6.15 -9.30
C ASN A 41 3.72 -5.08 -8.23
N PRO A 42 4.99 -4.82 -7.83
CA PRO A 42 5.29 -3.83 -6.80
C PRO A 42 4.82 -2.41 -7.15
N ALA A 43 4.78 -2.06 -8.44
CA ALA A 43 4.29 -0.75 -8.89
C ALA A 43 2.78 -0.56 -8.65
N ALA A 44 2.03 -1.64 -8.49
CA ALA A 44 0.59 -1.61 -8.23
C ALA A 44 0.24 -1.57 -6.74
N VAL A 45 1.25 -1.64 -5.86
CA VAL A 45 1.10 -1.76 -4.40
C VAL A 45 1.48 -0.45 -3.73
N ALA A 46 0.54 0.09 -2.95
CA ALA A 46 0.77 1.30 -2.16
C ALA A 46 1.58 0.95 -0.90
N PHE A 47 2.66 1.67 -0.67
CA PHE A 47 3.46 1.59 0.56
C PHE A 47 3.20 2.84 1.40
N VAL A 48 2.61 2.67 2.58
CA VAL A 48 2.20 3.77 3.45
C VAL A 48 2.96 3.66 4.77
N PRO A 49 3.85 4.61 5.14
CA PRO A 49 4.44 4.65 6.46
C PRO A 49 3.38 5.10 7.46
N ILE A 50 3.09 4.30 8.48
CA ILE A 50 2.05 4.57 9.48
C ILE A 50 2.57 4.38 10.91
N SER A 51 1.88 5.01 11.86
CA SER A 51 1.91 4.60 13.26
C SER A 51 0.48 4.34 13.71
N GLY A 52 0.13 3.07 13.89
CA GLY A 52 -1.20 2.70 14.38
C GLY A 52 -1.46 3.17 15.82
N TRP A 53 -0.41 3.37 16.61
CA TRP A 53 -0.55 3.85 18.00
C TRP A 53 -0.80 5.35 18.08
N HIS A 54 -0.09 6.14 17.27
CA HIS A 54 -0.20 7.59 17.25
C HIS A 54 -1.19 8.12 16.20
N GLY A 55 -1.73 7.26 15.34
CA GLY A 55 -2.65 7.63 14.25
C GLY A 55 -1.98 8.25 13.03
N ASP A 56 -0.64 8.29 12.97
CA ASP A 56 0.11 8.95 11.90
C ASP A 56 -0.16 8.28 10.55
N ASN A 57 -0.56 9.07 9.53
CA ASN A 57 -0.89 8.63 8.17
C ASN A 57 -2.03 7.59 8.09
N MET A 58 -2.85 7.42 9.13
CA MET A 58 -4.00 6.50 9.11
C MET A 58 -5.19 7.12 8.37
N LEU A 59 -5.71 8.22 8.91
CA LEU A 59 -6.82 9.00 8.34
C LEU A 59 -6.35 10.36 7.83
N GLU A 60 -5.38 10.95 8.52
CA GLU A 60 -4.82 12.25 8.20
C GLU A 60 -3.30 12.14 8.02
N ALA A 61 -2.75 13.03 7.20
CA ALA A 61 -1.33 13.08 6.96
C ALA A 61 -0.57 13.52 8.24
N SER A 62 0.47 12.77 8.59
CA SER A 62 1.34 13.12 9.72
C SER A 62 2.24 14.32 9.39
N SER A 63 2.39 15.23 10.34
CA SER A 63 3.38 16.31 10.31
C SER A 63 4.80 15.82 10.63
N LYS A 64 4.95 14.63 11.23
CA LYS A 64 6.24 14.06 11.66
C LYS A 64 7.00 13.39 10.52
N MET A 65 6.35 13.17 9.38
CA MET A 65 6.94 12.58 8.17
C MET A 65 6.87 13.57 6.99
N PRO A 66 7.55 14.73 7.05
CA PRO A 66 7.52 15.72 5.97
C PRO A 66 8.21 15.25 4.67
N TRP A 67 9.08 14.24 4.79
CA TRP A 67 9.74 13.57 3.68
C TRP A 67 8.77 12.72 2.87
N PHE A 68 7.73 12.15 3.49
CA PHE A 68 6.75 11.32 2.79
C PHE A 68 5.80 12.21 1.97
N LYS A 69 6.01 12.23 0.65
CA LYS A 69 5.18 13.00 -0.29
C LYS A 69 3.87 12.31 -0.66
N GLY A 70 3.76 11.02 -0.39
CA GLY A 70 2.62 10.19 -0.77
C GLY A 70 3.09 8.89 -1.42
N TRP A 71 2.16 7.97 -1.57
CA TRP A 71 2.32 6.75 -2.34
C TRP A 71 1.69 6.96 -3.72
N ASN A 72 2.29 6.32 -4.72
CA ASN A 72 1.79 6.32 -6.10
C ASN A 72 1.72 4.86 -6.56
N VAL A 73 0.59 4.47 -7.15
CA VAL A 73 0.42 3.15 -7.75
C VAL A 73 0.07 3.25 -9.22
N GLU A 74 0.67 2.37 -10.02
CA GLU A 74 0.42 2.22 -11.44
C GLU A 74 -0.16 0.82 -11.70
N ARG A 75 -1.42 0.80 -12.13
CA ARG A 75 -2.17 -0.41 -12.47
C ARG A 75 -2.59 -0.33 -13.94
N LYS A 76 -2.99 -1.47 -14.51
CA LYS A 76 -3.47 -1.50 -15.89
C LYS A 76 -4.77 -0.70 -16.06
N GLU A 77 -5.56 -0.63 -15.00
CA GLU A 77 -6.85 0.07 -14.97
C GLU A 77 -6.73 1.57 -14.61
N GLY A 78 -5.54 2.07 -14.23
CA GLY A 78 -5.32 3.47 -13.90
C GLY A 78 -4.18 3.74 -12.92
N LYS A 79 -3.85 5.02 -12.75
CA LYS A 79 -2.93 5.51 -11.71
C LYS A 79 -3.73 6.06 -10.54
N ALA A 80 -3.25 5.81 -9.33
CA ALA A 80 -3.78 6.43 -8.12
C ALA A 80 -2.63 6.91 -7.24
N GLU A 81 -2.87 8.01 -6.56
CA GLU A 81 -1.94 8.62 -5.62
C GLU A 81 -2.68 9.04 -4.36
N GLY A 82 -1.97 9.09 -3.23
CA GLY A 82 -2.53 9.47 -1.95
C GLY A 82 -1.46 9.54 -0.88
N LYS A 83 -1.86 9.92 0.34
CA LYS A 83 -0.90 10.13 1.44
C LYS A 83 -1.22 9.31 2.68
N THR A 84 -2.47 8.93 2.85
CA THR A 84 -2.91 8.19 4.04
C THR A 84 -3.24 6.74 3.71
N LEU A 85 -3.46 5.94 4.75
CA LEU A 85 -3.92 4.56 4.61
C LEU A 85 -5.36 4.51 4.10
N ILE A 86 -6.23 5.45 4.52
CA ILE A 86 -7.59 5.52 4.00
C ILE A 86 -7.62 5.82 2.50
N ASP A 87 -6.78 6.74 2.01
CA ASP A 87 -6.65 7.01 0.57
C ASP A 87 -6.28 5.72 -0.19
N ALA A 88 -5.40 4.90 0.40
CA ALA A 88 -4.93 3.66 -0.23
C ALA A 88 -6.03 2.60 -0.30
N LEU A 89 -6.94 2.60 0.67
CA LEU A 89 -8.11 1.73 0.69
C LEU A 89 -9.18 2.20 -0.31
N ASP A 90 -9.43 3.51 -0.39
CA ASP A 90 -10.37 4.08 -1.36
C ASP A 90 -9.90 3.91 -2.81
N ALA A 91 -8.59 3.85 -3.02
CA ALA A 91 -8.00 3.54 -4.32
C ALA A 91 -8.06 2.05 -4.71
N ILE A 92 -8.66 1.17 -3.89
CA ILE A 92 -8.87 -0.23 -4.25
C ILE A 92 -9.96 -0.31 -5.32
N LEU A 93 -9.65 -1.01 -6.42
CA LEU A 93 -10.59 -1.18 -7.51
C LEU A 93 -11.68 -2.16 -7.10
N PRO A 94 -12.96 -1.90 -7.46
CA PRO A 94 -14.01 -2.86 -7.25
C PRO A 94 -13.69 -4.17 -7.98
N PRO A 95 -14.06 -5.34 -7.42
CA PRO A 95 -13.78 -6.61 -8.04
C PRO A 95 -14.50 -6.71 -9.40
N SER A 96 -13.78 -7.13 -10.43
CA SER A 96 -14.38 -7.43 -11.73
C SER A 96 -15.38 -8.58 -11.59
N ARG A 97 -16.63 -8.33 -12.02
CA ARG A 97 -17.68 -9.36 -12.06
C ARG A 97 -17.25 -10.46 -13.03
N PRO A 98 -17.40 -11.75 -12.67
CA PRO A 98 -16.92 -12.86 -13.50
C PRO A 98 -17.86 -13.15 -14.69
N THR A 99 -18.18 -12.14 -15.51
CA THR A 99 -18.95 -12.30 -16.75
C THR A 99 -18.13 -12.97 -17.84
N ASP A 100 -16.81 -12.77 -17.83
CA ASP A 100 -15.89 -13.27 -18.85
C ASP A 100 -15.39 -14.70 -18.53
N LYS A 101 -15.77 -15.24 -17.37
CA LYS A 101 -15.39 -16.59 -16.96
C LYS A 101 -16.47 -17.59 -17.38
N PRO A 102 -16.09 -18.85 -17.69
CA PRO A 102 -17.06 -19.90 -17.95
C PRO A 102 -18.07 -20.04 -16.80
N LEU A 103 -19.34 -20.25 -17.15
CA LEU A 103 -20.42 -20.49 -16.17
C LEU A 103 -20.04 -21.65 -15.24
N ARG A 104 -20.19 -21.43 -13.94
CA ARG A 104 -20.05 -22.44 -12.89
C ARG A 104 -21.22 -22.26 -11.93
N LEU A 105 -22.05 -23.29 -11.80
CA LEU A 105 -23.21 -23.32 -10.92
C LEU A 105 -23.10 -24.60 -10.06
N PRO A 106 -22.59 -24.52 -8.83
CA PRO A 106 -22.60 -25.65 -7.91
C PRO A 106 -24.05 -25.96 -7.51
N LEU A 107 -24.42 -27.24 -7.62
CA LEU A 107 -25.71 -27.76 -7.17
C LEU A 107 -25.72 -28.00 -5.67
#